data_AF-A0A0L6JPH9-F1
#
_entry.id   AF-A0A0L6JPH9-F1
#
_cell.length_a   1.000
_cell.length_b   1.000
_cell.length_c   1.000
_cell.angle_alpha   90.00
_cell.angle_beta   90.00
_cell.angle_gamma   90.00
#
_symmetry.space_group_name_H-M   'P 1'
#
loop_
_entity.id
_entity.type
_entity.pdbx_description
1 polymer ?
#
loop_
_entity_poly.entity_id
_entity_poly.type
_entity_poly.pdbx_seq_one_letter_code
_entity_poly.pdbx_strand_id
1 'polypeptide(L)'
;MIGQPISVYTDVYGDFTINVSSSIGVCDIKITKPGFLMKELKEIVLKKDLQLSPITMWAGDMNGDNVINMADVIDVVKGYNTIEGDNLYIADYDLNKDGVIKMLDIIIIARNFNMTSYMN
;
A
#
# COMPACT_ATOMS: atom_id res chain seq x y z
N MET A 1 10.23 24.34 -14.37
CA MET A 1 9.36 23.22 -14.78
C MET A 1 9.59 22.10 -13.78
N ILE A 2 8.57 21.73 -13.01
CA ILE A 2 8.58 20.47 -12.27
C ILE A 2 8.41 19.38 -13.33
N GLY A 3 9.36 18.46 -13.45
CA GLY A 3 9.28 17.36 -14.41
C GLY A 3 8.07 16.47 -14.15
N GLN A 4 7.60 15.72 -15.16
CA GLN A 4 6.59 14.70 -14.93
C GLN A 4 7.09 13.70 -13.87
N PRO A 5 6.22 13.26 -12.94
CA PRO A 5 6.59 12.21 -12.00
C PRO A 5 6.94 10.92 -12.77
N ILE A 6 8.02 10.27 -12.35
CA ILE A 6 8.42 8.96 -12.87
C ILE A 6 7.81 7.90 -11.95
N SER A 7 7.14 6.90 -12.50
CA SER A 7 6.53 5.79 -11.75
C SER A 7 6.95 4.44 -12.30
N VAL A 8 7.02 3.44 -11.42
CA VAL A 8 7.30 2.03 -11.72
C VAL A 8 6.48 1.15 -10.78
N TYR A 9 6.32 -0.12 -11.14
CA TYR A 9 5.72 -1.14 -10.27
C TYR A 9 6.81 -2.05 -9.70
N THR A 10 6.55 -2.64 -8.53
CA THR A 10 7.39 -3.71 -8.01
C THR A 10 7.19 -4.98 -8.84
N ASP A 11 8.23 -5.80 -8.93
CA ASP A 11 8.12 -7.16 -9.45
C ASP A 11 7.48 -8.11 -8.42
N VAL A 12 7.48 -9.42 -8.72
CA VAL A 12 6.90 -10.46 -7.87
C VAL A 12 7.67 -10.68 -6.55
N TYR A 13 8.90 -10.19 -6.46
CA TYR A 13 9.74 -10.26 -5.26
C TYR A 13 9.65 -8.97 -4.43
N GLY A 14 8.98 -7.94 -4.95
CA GLY A 14 8.85 -6.63 -4.30
C GLY A 14 9.94 -5.63 -4.71
N ASP A 15 10.79 -5.98 -5.68
CA ASP A 15 11.91 -5.15 -6.11
C ASP A 15 11.46 -4.15 -7.19
N PHE A 16 12.07 -2.97 -7.22
CA PHE A 16 11.87 -1.96 -8.26
C PHE A 16 13.14 -1.13 -8.47
N THR A 17 13.28 -0.51 -9.64
CA THR A 17 14.38 0.41 -9.95
C THR A 17 13.87 1.58 -10.76
N ILE A 18 14.25 2.80 -10.37
CA ILE A 18 13.91 4.03 -11.08
C ILE A 18 15.20 4.63 -11.62
N ASN A 19 15.30 4.70 -12.95
CA ASN A 19 16.42 5.37 -13.62
C ASN A 19 16.11 6.86 -13.74
N VAL A 20 16.88 7.70 -13.04
CA VAL A 20 16.76 9.15 -13.08
C VAL A 20 17.95 9.76 -13.83
N SER A 21 17.68 10.69 -14.75
CA SER A 21 18.71 11.32 -15.60
C SER A 21 19.59 12.33 -14.85
N SER A 22 19.15 12.79 -13.67
CA SER A 22 19.83 13.78 -12.84
C SER A 22 20.23 13.14 -11.52
N SER A 23 21.53 12.90 -11.35
CA SER A 23 22.09 12.14 -10.22
C SER A 23 22.22 12.93 -8.91
N ILE A 24 21.76 14.18 -8.86
CA ILE A 24 21.87 15.07 -7.71
C ILE A 24 20.58 15.90 -7.61
N GLY A 25 19.85 15.72 -6.53
CA GLY A 25 18.60 16.42 -6.25
C GLY A 25 17.92 15.88 -5.01
N VAL A 26 16.79 16.50 -4.66
CA VAL A 26 15.90 16.03 -3.60
C VAL A 26 14.57 15.65 -4.25
N CYS A 27 14.01 14.52 -3.86
CA CYS A 27 12.68 14.11 -4.30
C CYS A 27 11.88 13.51 -3.15
N ASP A 28 10.56 13.51 -3.31
CA ASP A 28 9.67 12.71 -2.47
C ASP A 28 9.33 11.42 -3.21
N ILE A 29 9.28 10.31 -2.48
CA ILE A 29 8.86 9.00 -3.01
C ILE A 29 7.49 8.68 -2.42
N LYS A 30 6.50 8.49 -3.29
CA LYS A 30 5.16 8.06 -2.92
C LYS A 30 4.93 6.61 -3.35
N ILE A 31 4.51 5.78 -2.42
CA ILE A 31 4.22 4.36 -2.62
C ILE A 31 2.75 4.12 -2.34
N THR A 32 2.06 3.54 -3.32
CA THR A 32 0.61 3.28 -3.27
C THR A 32 0.30 1.88 -3.75
N LYS A 33 -0.64 1.22 -3.09
CA LYS A 33 -1.21 -0.05 -3.52
C LYS A 33 -2.66 -0.11 -3.00
N PRO A 34 -3.66 -0.50 -3.81
CA PRO A 34 -5.03 -0.67 -3.33
C PRO A 34 -5.09 -1.60 -2.11
N GLY A 35 -5.85 -1.21 -1.08
CA GLY A 35 -5.95 -1.94 0.19
C GLY A 35 -4.77 -1.73 1.15
N PHE A 36 -3.81 -0.85 0.83
CA PHE A 36 -2.68 -0.51 1.69
C PHE A 36 -2.64 0.98 1.96
N LEU A 37 -2.31 1.32 3.21
CA LEU A 37 -2.05 2.69 3.62
C LEU A 37 -0.88 3.26 2.83
N MET A 38 -1.11 4.40 2.18
CA MET A 38 -0.11 5.10 1.39
C MET A 38 1.13 5.43 2.24
N LYS A 39 2.30 5.39 1.61
CA LYS A 39 3.55 5.79 2.27
C LYS A 39 4.28 6.85 1.46
N GLU A 40 4.66 7.91 2.14
CA GLU A 40 5.43 9.01 1.57
C GLU A 40 6.77 9.10 2.29
N LEU A 41 7.87 9.02 1.53
CA LEU A 41 9.21 9.30 2.01
C LEU A 41 9.62 10.67 1.48
N LYS A 42 9.75 11.63 2.39
CA LYS A 42 10.05 13.02 2.02
C LYS A 42 11.54 13.30 1.99
N GLU A 43 11.91 14.28 1.18
CA GLU A 43 13.25 14.87 1.15
C GLU A 43 14.37 13.85 0.91
N ILE A 44 14.11 12.84 0.07
CA ILE A 44 15.11 11.83 -0.28
C ILE A 44 16.18 12.48 -1.16
N VAL A 45 17.41 12.48 -0.63
CA VAL A 45 18.59 12.99 -1.34
C VAL A 45 19.05 11.94 -2.36
N LEU A 46 18.86 12.23 -3.63
CA LEU A 46 19.32 11.40 -4.73
C LEU A 46 20.85 11.45 -4.82
N LYS A 47 21.45 10.27 -4.85
CA LYS A 47 22.87 10.04 -5.11
C LYS A 47 22.99 9.01 -6.22
N LYS A 48 24.17 8.92 -6.81
CA LYS A 48 24.49 7.81 -7.71
C LYS A 48 24.29 6.48 -6.97
N ASP A 49 23.48 5.59 -7.53
CA ASP A 49 23.18 4.25 -7.02
C ASP A 49 22.55 4.23 -5.61
N LEU A 50 21.59 5.14 -5.32
CA LEU A 50 20.83 5.12 -4.07
C LEU A 50 20.02 3.82 -3.92
N GLN A 51 20.30 3.06 -2.87
CA GLN A 51 19.52 1.90 -2.47
C GLN A 51 18.82 2.17 -1.14
N LEU A 52 17.53 1.86 -1.09
CA LEU A 52 16.73 1.94 0.13
C LEU A 52 16.55 0.55 0.72
N SER A 53 16.49 0.44 2.06
CA SER A 53 16.03 -0.78 2.72
C SER A 53 14.59 -1.09 2.32
N PRO A 54 14.15 -2.38 2.40
CA PRO A 54 12.76 -2.75 2.13
C PRO A 54 11.77 -1.87 2.89
N ILE A 55 10.78 -1.35 2.17
CA ILE A 55 9.79 -0.43 2.71
C ILE A 55 8.52 -1.22 3.03
N THR A 56 8.27 -1.45 4.32
CA THR A 56 7.03 -2.09 4.76
C THR A 56 5.83 -1.16 4.53
N MET A 57 4.78 -1.73 3.94
CA MET A 57 3.46 -1.12 3.75
C MET A 57 2.46 -1.77 4.72
N TRP A 58 1.50 -1.01 5.22
CA TRP A 58 0.44 -1.53 6.09
C TRP A 58 -0.82 -1.80 5.29
N ALA A 59 -1.29 -3.03 5.32
CA ALA A 59 -2.58 -3.39 4.73
C ALA A 59 -3.73 -2.92 5.62
N GLY A 60 -4.86 -2.57 5.01
CA GLY A 60 -6.11 -2.26 5.72
C GLY A 60 -6.69 -0.87 5.49
N ASP A 61 -6.12 -0.06 4.59
CA ASP A 61 -6.78 1.18 4.10
C ASP A 61 -7.54 0.81 2.80
N MET A 62 -8.79 0.42 2.98
CA MET A 62 -9.63 -0.21 1.96
C MET A 62 -10.37 0.82 1.12
N ASN A 63 -10.68 1.97 1.70
CA ASN A 63 -11.35 3.06 1.04
C ASN A 63 -10.37 4.11 0.46
N GLY A 64 -9.08 4.02 0.80
CA GLY A 64 -8.04 4.92 0.31
C GLY A 64 -8.07 6.33 0.94
N ASP A 65 -8.68 6.48 2.11
CA ASP A 65 -8.81 7.76 2.83
C ASP A 65 -7.54 8.13 3.61
N ASN A 66 -6.53 7.26 3.59
CA ASN A 66 -5.25 7.38 4.28
C ASN A 66 -5.35 7.24 5.81
N VAL A 67 -6.37 6.55 6.31
CA VAL A 67 -6.59 6.25 7.73
C VAL A 67 -7.14 4.83 7.89
N ILE A 68 -6.39 3.93 8.53
CA ILE A 68 -6.90 2.59 8.85
C ILE A 68 -7.83 2.68 10.07
N ASN A 69 -9.12 2.48 9.86
CA ASN A 69 -10.15 2.61 10.89
C ASN A 69 -11.35 1.65 10.66
N MET A 70 -12.50 1.94 11.30
CA MET A 70 -13.68 1.08 11.22
C MET A 70 -14.37 1.11 9.84
N ALA A 71 -14.21 2.19 9.07
CA ALA A 71 -14.71 2.27 7.70
C ALA A 71 -14.14 1.16 6.81
N ASP A 72 -12.85 0.84 7.00
CA ASP A 72 -12.17 -0.24 6.27
C ASP A 72 -12.71 -1.62 6.63
N VAL A 73 -13.02 -1.83 7.91
CA VAL A 73 -13.68 -3.05 8.36
C VAL A 73 -15.07 -3.18 7.72
N ILE A 74 -15.82 -2.07 7.66
CA ILE A 74 -17.15 -2.02 7.03
C ILE A 74 -17.07 -2.37 5.53
N ASP A 75 -15.98 -2.01 4.85
CA ASP A 75 -15.76 -2.42 3.46
C ASP A 75 -15.53 -3.93 3.35
N VAL A 76 -14.58 -4.48 4.12
CA VAL A 76 -14.26 -5.92 4.05
C VAL A 76 -15.46 -6.80 4.40
N VAL A 77 -16.29 -6.41 5.37
CA VAL A 77 -17.44 -7.25 5.76
C VAL A 77 -18.50 -7.40 4.67
N LYS A 78 -18.49 -6.56 3.62
CA LYS A 78 -19.37 -6.71 2.45
C LYS A 78 -19.11 -8.03 1.70
N GLY A 79 -17.88 -8.54 1.75
CA GLY A 79 -17.48 -9.83 1.17
C GLY A 79 -17.31 -10.95 2.20
N TYR A 80 -17.73 -10.75 3.46
CA TYR A 80 -17.44 -11.70 4.54
C TYR A 80 -18.01 -13.09 4.29
N ASN A 81 -17.23 -14.12 4.63
CA ASN A 81 -17.57 -15.54 4.49
C ASN A 81 -17.82 -15.98 3.03
N THR A 82 -17.09 -15.36 2.10
CA THR A 82 -17.06 -15.76 0.69
C THR A 82 -15.70 -16.36 0.35
N ILE A 83 -15.67 -17.20 -0.67
CA ILE A 83 -14.46 -17.80 -1.23
C ILE A 83 -14.24 -17.34 -2.67
N GLU A 84 -13.02 -17.48 -3.16
CA GLU A 84 -12.69 -17.17 -4.56
C GLU A 84 -13.65 -17.88 -5.53
N GLY A 85 -14.28 -17.10 -6.41
CA GLY A 85 -15.29 -17.57 -7.36
C GLY A 85 -16.74 -17.28 -6.93
N ASP A 86 -17.00 -16.95 -5.68
CA ASP A 86 -18.32 -16.48 -5.24
C ASP A 86 -18.66 -15.11 -5.82
N ASN A 87 -19.93 -14.84 -6.11
CA ASN A 87 -20.38 -13.57 -6.68
C ASN A 87 -20.08 -12.34 -5.79
N LEU A 88 -19.97 -12.55 -4.48
CA LEU A 88 -19.70 -11.50 -3.51
C LEU A 88 -18.22 -11.45 -3.08
N TYR A 89 -17.38 -12.33 -3.63
CA TYR A 89 -15.95 -12.30 -3.36
C TYR A 89 -15.30 -11.12 -4.08
N ILE A 90 -14.63 -10.27 -3.30
CA ILE A 90 -13.86 -9.14 -3.80
C ILE A 90 -12.40 -9.40 -3.44
N ALA A 91 -11.58 -9.66 -4.45
CA ALA A 91 -10.19 -10.08 -4.26
C ALA A 91 -9.36 -9.12 -3.41
N ASP A 92 -9.69 -7.83 -3.37
CA ASP A 92 -9.00 -6.85 -2.53
C ASP A 92 -9.34 -6.99 -1.03
N TYR A 93 -10.49 -7.59 -0.68
CA TYR A 93 -10.92 -7.81 0.71
C TYR A 93 -10.31 -9.06 1.34
N ASP A 94 -9.79 -9.99 0.53
CA ASP A 94 -8.92 -11.08 0.98
C ASP A 94 -7.49 -10.52 1.12
N LEU A 95 -7.15 -10.09 2.33
CA LEU A 95 -5.91 -9.38 2.63
C LEU A 95 -4.72 -10.32 2.77
N ASN A 96 -4.95 -11.55 3.24
CA ASN A 96 -3.89 -12.56 3.35
C ASN A 96 -3.73 -13.41 2.07
N LYS A 97 -4.61 -13.24 1.09
CA LYS A 97 -4.62 -13.96 -0.21
C LYS A 97 -4.75 -15.46 -0.03
N ASP A 98 -5.55 -15.90 0.95
CA ASP A 98 -5.80 -17.33 1.21
C ASP A 98 -7.04 -17.89 0.48
N GLY A 99 -7.69 -17.05 -0.32
CA GLY A 99 -8.87 -17.39 -1.12
C GLY A 99 -10.17 -17.34 -0.33
N VAL A 100 -10.16 -16.86 0.93
CA VAL A 100 -11.34 -16.81 1.81
C VAL A 100 -11.37 -15.50 2.60
N ILE A 101 -12.43 -14.70 2.41
CA ILE A 101 -12.62 -13.47 3.19
C ILE A 101 -13.26 -13.83 4.53
N LYS A 102 -12.50 -13.70 5.63
CA LYS A 102 -12.93 -14.09 6.98
C LYS A 102 -12.29 -13.23 8.07
N MET A 103 -12.39 -13.69 9.33
CA MET A 103 -11.87 -12.98 10.50
C MET A 103 -10.35 -12.67 10.42
N LEU A 104 -9.56 -13.47 9.69
CA LEU A 104 -8.13 -13.21 9.54
C LEU A 104 -7.86 -11.88 8.80
N ASP A 105 -8.68 -11.53 7.81
CA ASP A 105 -8.57 -10.27 7.08
C ASP A 105 -8.91 -9.09 7.98
N ILE A 106 -9.97 -9.21 8.77
CA ILE A 106 -10.33 -8.21 9.78
C ILE A 106 -9.22 -8.03 10.82
N ILE A 107 -8.56 -9.12 11.24
CA ILE A 107 -7.42 -9.06 12.18
C ILE A 107 -6.22 -8.32 11.55
N ILE A 108 -6.00 -8.41 10.24
CA ILE A 108 -4.95 -7.64 9.56
C ILE A 108 -5.22 -6.14 9.66
N ILE A 109 -6.46 -5.71 9.43
CA ILE A 109 -6.87 -4.30 9.62
C ILE A 109 -6.66 -3.89 11.09
N ALA A 110 -7.13 -4.71 12.03
CA ALA A 110 -7.04 -4.41 13.46
C ALA A 110 -5.59 -4.25 13.96
N ARG A 111 -4.63 -5.00 13.38
CA ARG A 111 -3.19 -4.85 13.69
C ARG A 111 -2.62 -3.49 13.34
N ASN A 112 -3.20 -2.83 12.34
CA ASN A 112 -2.76 -1.53 11.85
C ASN A 112 -3.77 -0.41 12.17
N PHE A 113 -4.69 -0.66 13.12
CA PHE A 113 -5.76 0.28 13.45
C PHE A 113 -5.22 1.64 13.94
N ASN A 114 -5.89 2.73 13.55
CA ASN A 114 -5.52 4.13 13.77
C ASN A 114 -4.23 4.60 13.08
N MET A 115 -3.60 3.78 12.23
CA MET A 115 -2.47 4.25 11.43
C MET A 115 -2.93 5.21 10.34
N THR A 116 -2.17 6.28 10.12
CA THR A 116 -2.48 7.29 9.10
C THR A 116 -1.25 7.61 8.25
N SER A 117 -1.47 8.06 7.02
CA SER A 117 -0.37 8.50 6.14
C SER A 117 0.06 9.95 6.43
N TYR A 118 -0.71 10.67 7.26
CA TYR A 118 -0.38 12.03 7.68
C TYR A 118 0.74 11.97 8.73
N MET A 119 1.58 13.00 8.78
CA MET A 119 2.78 13.01 9.62
C MET A 119 2.46 12.71 11.09
N ASN A 120 3.22 11.78 11.68
CA ASN A 120 3.52 11.77 13.11
C ASN A 120 4.64 12.77 13.42
#